data_AF-A0A3D1GEX9-F1
#
_entry.id   AF-A0A3D1GEX9-F1
#
_cell.length_a   1.000
_cell.length_b   1.000
_cell.length_c   1.000
_cell.angle_alpha   90.00
_cell.angle_beta   90.00
_cell.angle_gamma   90.00
#
_symmetry.space_group_name_H-M   'P 1'
#
loop_
_entity.id
_entity.type
_entity.pdbx_description
1 polymer ?
#
loop_
_entity_poly.entity_id
_entity_poly.type
_entity_poly.pdbx_seq_one_letter_code
_entity_poly.pdbx_strand_id
1 'polypeptide(L)' 'IVEGCGRRRYKQDFIKYLIYAQSSYDETISRLNMISELYFNESELDDLKSQYSVLGKRIYNFIKYV' A
#
# COMPACT_ATOMS: atom_id res chain seq x y z
N ILE A 1 -7.81 -0.82 5.39
CA ILE A 1 -7.44 -1.92 6.33
C ILE A 1 -8.34 -1.92 7.58
N VAL A 2 -8.42 -0.83 8.35
CA VAL A 2 -9.27 -0.74 9.57
C VAL A 2 -10.74 -1.10 9.28
N GLU A 3 -11.29 -0.64 8.17
CA GLU A 3 -12.65 -0.97 7.71
C GLU A 3 -12.91 -2.48 7.51
N GLY A 4 -11.85 -3.23 7.19
CA GLY A 4 -11.90 -4.67 7.03
C GLY A 4 -11.74 -5.45 8.33
N CYS A 5 -10.98 -4.93 9.31
CA CYS A 5 -10.66 -5.65 10.57
C CYS A 5 -11.90 -6.06 11.38
N GLY A 6 -13.00 -5.30 11.30
CA GLY A 6 -14.25 -5.64 11.97
C GLY A 6 -15.04 -6.79 11.31
N ARG A 7 -14.70 -7.17 10.07
CA ARG A 7 -15.47 -8.14 9.26
C ARG A 7 -14.94 -9.57 9.37
N ARG A 8 -14.56 -9.96 10.58
CA ARG A 8 -13.95 -11.27 10.86
C ARG A 8 -14.86 -12.48 10.57
N ARG A 9 -16.18 -12.26 10.43
CA ARG A 9 -17.16 -13.32 10.16
C ARG A 9 -17.14 -13.82 8.70
N TYR A 10 -16.82 -12.95 7.74
CA TYR A 10 -16.74 -13.29 6.31
C TYR A 10 -15.34 -12.95 5.77
N LYS A 11 -14.49 -13.98 5.68
CA LYS A 11 -13.10 -13.82 5.22
C LYS A 11 -12.97 -13.14 3.85
N GLN A 12 -13.87 -13.44 2.92
CA GLN A 12 -13.85 -12.88 1.57
C GLN A 12 -14.06 -11.35 1.57
N ASP A 13 -14.92 -10.83 2.44
CA ASP A 13 -15.11 -9.39 2.61
C ASP A 13 -13.84 -8.75 3.14
N PHE A 14 -13.18 -9.40 4.12
CA PHE A 14 -11.92 -8.87 4.64
C PHE A 14 -10.84 -8.82 3.57
N ILE A 15 -10.68 -9.89 2.78
CA ILE A 15 -9.74 -9.95 1.64
C ILE A 15 -10.03 -8.83 0.63
N LYS A 16 -11.29 -8.56 0.31
CA LYS A 16 -11.68 -7.44 -0.58
C LYS A 16 -11.13 -6.09 -0.09
N TYR A 17 -11.24 -5.79 1.21
CA TYR A 17 -10.68 -4.56 1.78
C TYR A 17 -9.15 -4.52 1.78
N LEU A 18 -8.48 -5.68 1.85
CA LEU A 18 -7.03 -5.75 1.74
C LEU A 18 -6.58 -5.53 0.29
N ILE A 19 -7.31 -6.06 -0.70
CA ILE A 19 -7.07 -5.78 -2.12
C ILE A 19 -7.22 -4.27 -2.38
N TYR A 20 -8.25 -3.63 -1.85
CA TYR A 20 -8.40 -2.17 -1.96
C TYR A 20 -7.23 -1.41 -1.33
N ALA A 21 -6.76 -1.84 -0.16
CA ALA A 21 -5.57 -1.24 0.45
C ALA A 21 -4.31 -1.40 -0.41
N GLN A 22 -4.14 -2.55 -1.07
CA GLN A 22 -3.04 -2.79 -2.02
C GLN A 22 -3.15 -1.86 -3.23
N SER A 23 -4.34 -1.73 -3.84
CA SER A 23 -4.55 -0.83 -4.98
C SER A 23 -4.32 0.64 -4.63
N SER A 24 -4.77 1.10 -3.46
CA SER A 24 -4.50 2.47 -2.99
C SER A 24 -3.01 2.70 -2.72
N TYR A 25 -2.29 1.69 -2.25
CA TYR A 25 -0.83 1.75 -2.09
C TYR A 25 -0.13 1.89 -3.45
N ASP A 26 -0.49 1.06 -4.44
CA ASP A 26 0.11 1.11 -5.78
C ASP A 26 -0.15 2.47 -6.45
N GLU A 27 -1.35 3.02 -6.30
CA GLU A 27 -1.69 4.37 -6.77
C GLU A 27 -0.84 5.45 -6.09
N THR A 28 -0.62 5.34 -4.78
CA THR A 28 0.20 6.29 -4.02
C THR A 28 1.66 6.25 -4.47
N ILE A 29 2.23 5.06 -4.69
CA ILE A 29 3.58 4.90 -5.26
C ILE A 29 3.69 5.61 -6.61
N SER A 30 2.70 5.42 -7.50
CA SER A 30 2.69 6.05 -8.81
C SER A 30 2.68 7.59 -8.71
N ARG A 31 1.82 8.14 -7.84
CA ARG A 31 1.80 9.60 -7.58
C ARG A 31 3.11 10.09 -6.98
N LEU A 32 3.74 9.32 -6.09
CA LEU A 32 4.99 9.68 -5.43
C LEU A 32 6.15 9.71 -6.43
N ASN A 33 6.16 8.79 -7.39
CA ASN A 33 7.11 8.81 -8.51
C ASN A 33 6.89 10.03 -9.41
N MET A 34 5.63 10.34 -9.76
CA MET A 34 5.31 11.53 -10.56
C MET A 34 5.77 12.83 -9.86
N ILE A 35 5.50 12.97 -8.56
CA ILE A 35 5.96 14.14 -7.79
C ILE A 35 7.49 14.18 -7.74
N SER A 36 8.13 13.02 -7.52
CA SER A 36 9.58 12.89 -7.50
C SER A 36 10.23 13.31 -8.81
N GLU A 37 9.60 13.07 -9.95
CA GLU A 37 10.12 13.43 -11.27
C GLU A 37 9.88 14.91 -11.59
N LEU A 38 8.74 15.46 -11.19
CA LEU A 38 8.34 16.83 -11.53
C LEU A 38 8.97 17.91 -10.64
N TYR A 39 9.16 17.61 -9.35
CA TYR A 39 9.48 18.63 -8.34
C TYR A 39 10.81 18.40 -7.62
N PHE A 40 11.43 17.24 -7.77
CA PHE A 40 12.61 16.84 -7.01
C PHE A 40 13.70 16.25 -7.92
N ASN A 41 14.97 16.38 -7.53
CA ASN A 41 16.09 15.73 -8.21
C ASN A 41 16.25 14.27 -7.70
N GLU A 42 15.17 13.49 -7.80
CA GLU A 42 14.96 12.07 -7.43
C GLU A 42 15.28 11.63 -5.99
N SER A 43 16.32 12.17 -5.37
CA SER A 43 16.93 11.72 -4.11
C SER A 43 16.17 12.11 -2.84
N GLU A 44 15.39 13.20 -2.86
CA GLU A 44 14.70 13.71 -1.65
C GLU A 44 13.59 12.77 -1.14
N LEU A 45 13.05 11.91 -2.01
CA LEU A 45 11.95 11.01 -1.69
C LEU A 45 12.37 9.55 -1.54
N ASP A 46 13.66 9.23 -1.64
CA ASP A 46 14.13 7.85 -1.63
C ASP A 46 13.90 7.14 -0.30
N ASP A 47 14.09 7.84 0.83
CA ASP A 47 13.78 7.27 2.15
C ASP A 47 12.28 6.95 2.27
N LEU A 48 11.43 7.86 1.79
CA LEU A 48 9.98 7.66 1.79
C LEU A 48 9.57 6.49 0.89
N LYS A 49 10.13 6.40 -0.33
CA LYS A 49 9.93 5.26 -1.25
C LYS A 49 10.36 3.93 -0.61
N SER A 50 11.48 3.93 0.11
CA SER A 50 11.98 2.74 0.82
C SER A 50 11.01 2.29 1.92
N GLN A 51 10.51 3.21 2.74
CA GLN A 51 9.51 2.91 3.77
C GLN A 51 8.21 2.36 3.16
N TYR A 52 7.75 2.96 2.05
CA TYR A 52 6.58 2.47 1.32
C TYR A 52 6.83 1.07 0.73
N SER A 53 8.02 0.77 0.21
CA SER A 53 8.36 -0.59 -0.26
C SER A 53 8.21 -1.64 0.84
N VAL A 54 8.63 -1.31 2.07
CA VAL A 54 8.44 -2.18 3.25
C VAL A 54 6.94 -2.34 3.57
N LEU A 55 6.17 -1.25 3.51
CA LEU A 55 4.72 -1.28 3.71
C LEU A 55 4.02 -2.19 2.68
N GLY A 56 4.32 -2.05 1.39
CA GLY A 56 3.75 -2.89 0.32
C GLY A 56 4.03 -4.36 0.54
N LYS A 57 5.27 -4.72 0.91
CA LYS A 57 5.63 -6.12 1.27
C LYS A 57 4.83 -6.64 2.45
N ARG A 58 4.58 -5.81 3.48
CA ARG A 58 3.78 -6.19 4.64
C ARG A 58 2.31 -6.42 4.27
N ILE A 59 1.72 -5.55 3.46
CA ILE A 59 0.33 -5.69 2.98
C ILE A 59 0.19 -6.98 2.17
N TYR A 60 1.11 -7.24 1.23
CA TYR A 60 1.11 -8.45 0.43
C TYR A 60 1.21 -9.73 1.29
N ASN A 61 2.16 -9.76 2.23
CA ASN A 61 2.33 -10.89 3.14
C ASN A 61 1.09 -11.11 4.02
N PHE A 62 0.44 -10.03 4.43
CA PHE A 62 -0.79 -10.10 5.21
C PHE A 62 -1.96 -10.63 4.39
N ILE A 63 -2.13 -10.19 3.13
CA ILE A 63 -3.14 -10.76 2.21
C ILE A 63 -2.92 -12.26 2.02
N LYS A 64 -1.68 -12.70 1.83
CA LYS A 64 -1.36 -14.12 1.63
C LYS A 64 -1.63 -14.98 2.88
N TYR A 65 -1.55 -14.40 4.07
CA TYR A 65 -1.77 -15.08 5.34
C TYR A 65 -3.25 -15.30 5.68
N VAL A 66 -4.13 -14.36 5.29
CA VAL A 66 -5.56 -14.30 5.69
C VAL A 66 -6.43 -15.33 4.96
#